data_AF-A0AAE1FVB7-F1
#
_entry.id   AF-A0AAE1FVB7-F1
#
_cell.length_a   1.000
_cell.length_b   1.000
_cell.length_c   1.000
_cell.angle_alpha   90.00
_cell.angle_beta   90.00
_cell.angle_gamma   90.00
#
_symmetry.space_group_name_H-M   'P 1'
#
loop_
_entity.id
_entity.type
_entity.pdbx_description
1 polymer ?
#
loop_
_entity_poly.entity_id
_entity_poly.type
_entity_poly.pdbx_seq_one_letter_code
_entity_poly.pdbx_strand_id
1 'polypeptide(L)'
;MIIESHERIEEDGGEEAVSHLNLVDLAGSENASQSGATGDHLKEGGFINKSLSMLGRVISQLSEGERHVNYRDSKPTRILQLSLGGIAIIYTAMADSAGPGSKECWRATKQSSNK
;
A
#
# COMPACT_ATOMS: atom_id res chain seq x y z
N MET A 1 4.40 3.45 9.77
CA MET A 1 4.83 2.83 11.05
C MET A 1 5.17 1.38 10.79
N ILE A 2 6.29 0.89 11.33
CA ILE A 2 6.69 -0.52 11.22
C ILE A 2 6.69 -1.09 12.63
N ILE A 3 5.98 -2.20 12.81
CA ILE A 3 5.99 -2.97 14.06
C ILE A 3 6.63 -4.31 13.74
N GLU A 4 7.59 -4.72 14.56
CA GLU A 4 8.29 -6.01 14.46
C GLU A 4 7.89 -6.87 15.66
N SER A 5 7.65 -8.15 15.42
CA SER A 5 7.33 -9.13 16.46
C SER A 5 8.26 -10.32 16.34
N HIS A 6 8.83 -10.73 17.48
CA HIS A 6 9.76 -11.85 17.61
C HIS A 6 9.12 -12.95 18.44
N GLU A 7 9.12 -14.17 17.92
CA GLU A 7 8.71 -15.36 18.64
C GLU A 7 9.86 -16.35 18.64
N ARG A 8 10.31 -16.77 19.82
CA ARG A 8 11.32 -17.83 19.95
C ARG A 8 10.63 -19.16 20.02
N ILE A 9 11.00 -20.07 19.13
CA ILE A 9 10.51 -21.43 19.14
C ILE A 9 11.47 -22.26 19.99
N GLU A 10 11.04 -22.64 21.19
CA GLU A 10 11.82 -23.46 22.10
C GLU A 10 11.76 -24.94 21.69
N GLU A 11 12.37 -25.27 20.56
CA GLU A 11 12.81 -26.64 20.24
C GLU A 11 14.30 -26.60 19.85
N ASP A 12 15.00 -27.68 20.19
CA ASP A 12 16.46 -27.88 20.19
C ASP A 12 17.14 -27.35 18.91
N GLY A 13 17.52 -26.07 18.91
CA GLY A 13 17.99 -25.37 17.70
C GLY A 13 17.73 -23.86 17.65
N GLY A 14 16.84 -23.31 18.49
CA GLY A 14 16.70 -21.86 18.71
C GLY A 14 16.34 -21.07 17.44
N GLU A 15 15.29 -21.48 16.73
CA GLU A 15 14.76 -20.70 15.62
C GLU A 15 13.94 -19.50 16.15
N GLU A 16 14.20 -18.32 15.60
CA GLU A 16 13.46 -17.09 15.89
C GLU A 16 12.58 -16.72 14.69
N ALA A 17 11.27 -16.72 14.91
CA ALA A 17 10.31 -16.24 13.93
C ALA A 17 10.15 -14.72 14.07
N VAL A 18 10.43 -13.98 12.99
CA VAL A 18 10.26 -12.52 12.95
C VAL A 18 9.15 -12.15 11.96
N SER A 19 8.17 -11.37 12.42
CA SER A 19 7.09 -10.85 11.59
C SER A 19 7.07 -9.32 11.60
N HIS A 20 6.72 -8.73 10.45
CA HIS A 20 6.70 -7.28 10.26
C HIS A 20 5.29 -6.83 9.87
N LEU A 21 4.74 -5.86 10.60
CA LEU A 21 3.49 -5.17 10.26
C LEU A 21 3.80 -3.74 9.81
N ASN A 22 3.52 -3.46 8.55
CA ASN A 22 3.65 -2.12 7.96
C ASN A 22 2.30 -1.43 7.93
N LEU A 23 2.12 -0.42 8.78
CA LEU A 23 0.96 0.47 8.75
C LEU A 23 1.31 1.73 7.97
N VAL A 24 0.64 1.93 6.84
CA VAL A 24 0.89 3.03 5.92
C VAL A 24 -0.36 3.89 5.85
N ASP A 25 -0.21 5.17 6.18
CA ASP A 25 -1.23 6.18 5.94
C ASP A 25 -0.98 6.78 4.55
N LEU A 26 -2.02 6.80 3.72
CA LEU A 26 -1.95 7.28 2.35
C LEU A 26 -2.79 8.54 2.24
N ALA A 27 -2.26 9.54 1.53
CA ALA A 27 -3.01 10.73 1.19
C ALA A 27 -4.22 10.38 0.30
N GLY A 28 -5.15 11.33 0.20
CA GLY A 28 -6.33 11.19 -0.63
C GLY A 28 -6.00 10.95 -2.10
N SER A 29 -6.81 10.12 -2.76
CA SER A 29 -6.67 9.75 -4.18
C SER A 29 -7.57 10.58 -5.09
N GLU A 30 -8.06 11.73 -4.63
CA GLU A 30 -8.98 12.56 -5.38
C GLU A 30 -8.35 13.16 -6.63
N ASN A 31 -9.17 13.29 -7.67
CA ASN A 31 -8.72 13.87 -8.93
C ASN A 31 -8.34 15.34 -8.75
N ALA A 32 -7.17 15.71 -9.29
CA ALA A 32 -6.69 17.09 -9.26
C ALA A 32 -7.70 18.09 -9.85
N SER A 33 -8.47 17.68 -10.87
CA SER A 33 -9.53 18.51 -11.47
C SER A 33 -10.71 18.77 -10.53
N GLN A 34 -10.94 17.91 -9.54
CA GLN A 34 -12.01 18.04 -8.54
C GLN A 34 -11.54 18.73 -7.26
N SER A 35 -10.21 18.81 -7.05
CA SER A 35 -9.63 19.40 -5.84
C SER A 35 -9.76 20.93 -5.74
N GLY A 36 -9.98 21.62 -6.87
CA GLY A 36 -9.94 23.09 -6.93
C GLY A 36 -8.56 23.69 -6.60
N ALA A 37 -7.52 22.87 -6.41
CA ALA A 37 -6.18 23.31 -6.07
C ALA A 37 -5.55 24.07 -7.24
N THR A 38 -4.82 25.14 -6.93
CA THR A 38 -4.11 25.95 -7.93
C THR A 38 -2.66 26.17 -7.50
N GLY A 39 -1.82 26.63 -8.43
CA GLY A 39 -0.42 26.96 -8.14
C GLY A 39 0.37 25.79 -7.58
N ASP A 40 1.02 25.99 -6.44
CA ASP A 40 1.89 24.97 -5.83
C ASP A 40 1.12 23.82 -5.19
N HIS A 41 -0.09 24.05 -4.69
CA HIS A 41 -0.95 22.96 -4.18
C HIS A 41 -1.37 21.99 -5.30
N LEU A 42 -1.58 22.48 -6.52
CA LEU A 42 -1.86 21.62 -7.66
C LEU A 42 -0.65 20.75 -8.03
N LYS A 43 0.56 21.32 -7.96
CA LYS A 43 1.80 20.57 -8.21
C LYS A 43 2.01 19.49 -7.15
N GLU A 44 1.83 19.85 -5.87
CA GLU A 44 1.92 18.94 -4.74
C GLU A 44 0.91 17.79 -4.86
N GLY A 45 -0.37 18.11 -5.10
CA GLY A 45 -1.42 17.12 -5.35
C GLY A 45 -1.10 16.22 -6.55
N GLY A 46 -0.47 16.77 -7.59
CA GLY A 46 0.04 15.99 -8.72
C GLY A 46 1.10 14.95 -8.31
N PHE A 47 2.03 15.31 -7.42
CA PHE A 47 3.03 14.36 -6.90
C PHE A 47 2.42 13.31 -5.97
N ILE A 48 1.46 13.69 -5.13
CA ILE A 48 0.67 12.76 -4.30
C ILE A 48 -0.01 11.72 -5.18
N ASN A 49 -0.81 12.17 -6.14
CA ASN A 49 -1.56 11.30 -7.05
C ASN A 49 -0.65 10.43 -7.92
N LYS A 50 0.50 10.95 -8.34
CA LYS A 50 1.51 10.16 -9.05
C LYS A 50 2.00 8.98 -8.20
N SER A 51 2.33 9.22 -6.93
CA SER A 51 2.82 8.16 -6.04
C SER A 51 1.76 7.08 -5.77
N LEU A 52 0.49 7.48 -5.60
CA LEU A 52 -0.65 6.57 -5.43
C LEU A 52 -0.93 5.76 -6.70
N SER A 53 -0.85 6.39 -7.88
CA SER A 53 -1.01 5.72 -9.18
C SER A 53 0.05 4.64 -9.40
N MET A 54 1.32 4.93 -9.04
CA MET A 54 2.40 3.95 -9.12
C MET A 54 2.20 2.78 -8.14
N LEU A 55 1.67 3.04 -6.94
CA LEU A 55 1.32 1.99 -5.98
C LEU A 55 0.21 1.09 -6.54
N GLY A 56 -0.86 1.66 -7.09
CA GLY A 56 -1.93 0.92 -7.75
C GLY A 56 -1.41 0.04 -8.89
N ARG A 57 -0.51 0.59 -9.74
CA ARG A 57 0.12 -0.16 -10.84
C ARG A 57 0.93 -1.36 -10.32
N VAL A 58 1.74 -1.18 -9.27
CA VAL A 58 2.51 -2.26 -8.67
C VAL A 58 1.59 -3.37 -8.14
N ILE A 59 0.49 -3.00 -7.47
CA ILE A 59 -0.51 -3.97 -6.98
C ILE A 59 -1.15 -4.72 -8.15
N SER A 60 -1.52 -4.04 -9.24
CA SER A 60 -2.08 -4.69 -10.44
C SER A 60 -1.09 -5.67 -11.07
N GLN A 61 0.17 -5.26 -11.28
CA GLN A 61 1.21 -6.15 -11.83
C GLN A 61 1.41 -7.40 -10.98
N LEU A 62 1.35 -7.27 -9.64
CA LEU A 62 1.43 -8.40 -8.72
C LEU A 62 0.21 -9.30 -8.78
N SER A 63 -0.98 -8.73 -8.91
CA SER A 63 -2.23 -9.49 -9.06
C SER A 63 -2.28 -10.27 -10.38
N GLU A 64 -1.66 -9.75 -11.43
CA GLU A 64 -1.56 -10.38 -12.75
C GLU A 64 -0.42 -11.39 -12.84
N GLY A 65 0.42 -11.50 -11.80
CA GLY A 65 1.55 -12.43 -11.77
C GLY A 65 2.70 -12.02 -12.70
N GLU A 66 2.82 -10.72 -12.99
CA GLU A 66 3.86 -10.19 -13.88
C GLU A 66 5.27 -10.52 -13.36
N ARG A 67 6.14 -10.99 -14.26
CA ARG A 67 7.52 -11.35 -13.90
C ARG A 67 8.35 -10.13 -13.48
N HIS A 68 8.01 -8.95 -13.99
CA HIS A 68 8.69 -7.69 -13.68
C HIS A 68 7.73 -6.67 -13.09
N VAL A 69 8.00 -6.26 -11.85
CA VAL A 69 7.20 -5.29 -11.10
C VAL A 69 8.02 -4.03 -10.84
N ASN A 70 7.47 -2.86 -11.18
CA ASN A 70 8.19 -1.59 -11.18
C ASN A 70 8.21 -0.90 -9.80
N TYR A 71 8.84 -1.52 -8.80
CA TYR A 71 8.97 -0.92 -7.46
C TYR A 71 9.83 0.35 -7.40
N ARG A 72 10.56 0.69 -8.47
CA ARG A 72 11.51 1.82 -8.49
C ARG A 72 10.87 3.15 -8.90
N ASP A 73 9.65 3.12 -9.41
CA ASP A 73 8.98 4.29 -9.98
C ASP A 73 8.52 5.30 -8.92
N SER A 74 8.41 4.89 -7.66
CA SER A 74 8.12 5.80 -6.54
C SER A 74 8.83 5.38 -5.24
N LYS A 75 9.05 6.35 -4.34
CA LYS A 75 9.65 6.08 -3.02
C LYS A 75 8.78 5.13 -2.18
N PRO A 76 7.43 5.30 -2.11
CA PRO A 76 6.58 4.38 -1.36
C PRO A 76 6.66 2.94 -1.86
N THR A 77 6.60 2.70 -3.18
CA THR A 77 6.65 1.32 -3.72
C THR A 77 8.01 0.66 -3.48
N ARG A 78 9.09 1.45 -3.42
CA ARG A 78 10.43 0.93 -3.09
C ARG A 78 10.56 0.54 -1.62
N ILE A 79 10.02 1.33 -0.71
CA ILE A 79 10.01 1.02 0.73
C ILE A 79 9.14 -0.22 1.00
N LEU A 80 7.98 -0.28 0.35
CA LEU A 80 7.00 -1.36 0.53
C LEU A 80 7.31 -2.61 -0.29
N GLN A 81 8.40 -2.65 -1.06
CA GLN A 81 8.72 -3.76 -1.94
C GLN A 81 8.74 -5.11 -1.22
N LEU A 82 9.28 -5.17 0.00
CA LEU A 82 9.33 -6.38 0.81
C LEU A 82 7.92 -6.88 1.20
N SER A 83 6.99 -5.97 1.45
CA SER A 83 5.59 -6.30 1.78
C SER A 83 4.71 -6.51 0.55
N LEU A 84 5.05 -5.93 -0.60
CA LEU A 84 4.28 -6.05 -1.84
C LEU A 84 4.67 -7.30 -2.63
N GLY A 85 5.96 -7.64 -2.70
CA GLY A 85 6.47 -8.78 -3.49
C GLY A 85 6.84 -10.02 -2.69
N GLY A 86 6.87 -9.94 -1.35
CA GLY A 86 7.18 -11.07 -0.45
C GLY A 86 5.95 -11.88 -0.04
N ILE A 87 6.09 -12.80 0.92
CA ILE A 87 4.99 -13.60 1.51
C ILE A 87 4.12 -12.79 2.48
N ALA A 88 3.76 -11.57 2.10
CA ALA A 88 3.01 -10.66 2.94
C ALA A 88 1.55 -10.59 2.50
N ILE A 89 0.68 -10.39 3.49
CA ILE A 89 -0.74 -10.12 3.26
C ILE A 89 -0.93 -8.60 3.34
N ILE A 90 -1.50 -8.03 2.28
CA ILE A 90 -1.81 -6.61 2.25
C ILE A 90 -3.31 -6.41 2.40
N TYR A 91 -3.68 -5.47 3.25
CA TYR A 91 -5.03 -4.95 3.40
C TYR A 91 -5.02 -3.47 3.06
N THR A 92 -5.83 -3.08 2.08
CA THR A 92 -6.10 -1.67 1.79
C THR A 92 -7.49 -1.33 2.27
N ALA A 93 -7.62 -0.36 3.18
CA ALA A 93 -8.91 0.20 3.56
C ALA A 93 -9.06 1.57 2.89
N MET A 94 -10.18 1.78 2.19
CA MET A 94 -10.51 3.07 1.59
C MET A 94 -11.75 3.63 2.28
N ALA A 95 -11.66 4.88 2.71
CA ALA A 95 -12.81 5.65 3.18
C ALA A 95 -13.35 6.44 1.99
N ASP A 96 -14.60 6.23 1.63
CA ASP A 96 -15.29 7.05 0.63
C ASP A 96 -16.11 8.10 1.38
N SER A 97 -15.76 9.38 1.22
CA SER A 97 -16.57 10.48 1.74
C SER A 97 -17.71 10.78 0.77
N ALA A 98 -18.56 9.79 0.47
CA ALA A 98 -19.77 10.08 -0.27
C ALA A 98 -20.69 10.87 0.68
N GLY A 99 -21.22 12.00 0.19
CA GLY A 99 -21.96 13.00 0.97
C GLY A 99 -23.09 12.42 1.85
N PRO A 100 -23.72 13.26 2.69
CA PRO A 100 -24.62 12.81 3.75
C PRO A 100 -25.69 11.86 3.21
N GLY A 101 -25.54 10.55 3.46
CA GLY A 101 -26.43 9.49 2.96
C GLY A 101 -25.73 8.27 2.35
N SER A 102 -24.42 8.29 2.11
CA SER A 102 -23.72 7.09 1.66
C SER A 102 -23.32 6.20 2.84
N LYS A 103 -23.54 4.89 2.70
CA LYS A 103 -23.07 3.90 3.67
C LYS A 103 -21.56 3.81 3.52
N GLU A 104 -20.80 4.00 4.61
CA GLU A 104 -19.35 3.80 4.62
C GLU A 104 -19.02 2.45 4.00
N CYS A 105 -18.47 2.46 2.79
CA CYS A 105 -18.16 1.25 2.05
C CYS A 105 -16.67 0.96 2.22
N TRP A 106 -16.31 0.39 3.37
CA TRP A 106 -14.98 -0.12 3.61
C TRP A 106 -14.71 -1.33 2.71
N ARG A 107 -14.01 -1.13 1.59
CA ARG A 107 -13.58 -2.22 0.71
C ARG A 107 -12.16 -2.63 1.07
N ALA A 108 -12.02 -3.80 1.69
CA ALA A 108 -10.72 -4.41 1.95
C ALA A 108 -10.34 -5.37 0.82
N THR A 109 -9.23 -5.12 0.13
CA THR A 109 -8.64 -6.08 -0.82
C THR A 109 -7.51 -6.82 -0.11
N LYS A 110 -7.61 -8.16 -0.03
CA LYS A 110 -6.55 -9.04 0.48
C LYS A 110 -5.70 -9.51 -0.69
N GLN A 111 -4.44 -9.09 -0.76
CA GLN A 111 -3.46 -9.68 -1.68
C GLN A 111 -2.60 -10.68 -0.90
N SER A 112 -2.60 -11.94 -1.34
CA SER A 112 -1.65 -12.95 -0.89
C SER A 112 -0.66 -13.17 -2.02
N SER A 113 0.64 -13.02 -1.74
CA SER A 113 1.66 -13.42 -2.69
C SER A 113 1.66 -14.94 -2.80
N ASN A 114 1.15 -15.46 -3.91
CA ASN A 114 1.33 -16.85 -4.28
C ASN A 114 2.75 -17.01 -4.82
N LYS A 115 3.58 -17.75 -4.07
CA LYS A 115 4.64 -18.54 -4.69
C LYS A 115 4.17 -19.97 -4.79
#